data_AF-A0A2P9FFA2-F1
#
_entry.id   AF-A0A2P9FFA2-F1
#
_cell.length_a   1.000
_cell.length_b   1.000
_cell.length_c   1.000
_cell.angle_alpha   90.00
_cell.angle_beta   90.00
_cell.angle_gamma   90.00
#
_symmetry.space_group_name_H-M   'P 1'
#
loop_
_entity.id
_entity.type
_entity.pdbx_description
1 polymer ?
#
loop_
_entity_poly.entity_id
_entity_poly.type
_entity_poly.pdbx_seq_one_letter_code
_entity_poly.pdbx_strand_id
1 'polypeptide(L)'
;MADPSASEPGPLTGRWRRVSDSDCARAYPAGLVIGPGSRYRAVGGADRGLPVWDVGTARMPDGTTLTMSTSSDELVSYRLDATADRFTVTTPDGCTLTYEREE
;
A
#
# COMPACT_ATOMS: atom_id res chain seq x y z
N MET A 1 24.95 5.95 7.61
CA MET A 1 24.31 4.70 8.03
C MET A 1 22.81 4.98 7.98
N ALA A 2 22.08 4.37 7.04
CA ALA A 2 20.63 4.52 7.02
C ALA A 2 20.06 3.62 8.12
N ASP A 3 19.29 4.22 9.03
CA ASP A 3 18.56 3.47 10.06
C ASP A 3 17.64 2.45 9.35
N PRO A 4 17.80 1.14 9.57
CA PRO A 4 16.92 0.15 8.95
C PRO A 4 15.45 0.34 9.38
N SER A 5 15.23 0.93 10.56
CA SER A 5 13.90 1.29 11.09
C SER A 5 13.29 2.52 10.41
N ALA A 6 14.09 3.40 9.82
CA ALA A 6 13.60 4.62 9.15
C ALA A 6 12.93 4.33 7.79
N SER A 7 12.98 3.07 7.33
CA SER A 7 12.33 2.62 6.09
C SER A 7 11.12 1.73 6.33
N GLU A 8 10.80 1.35 7.58
CA GLU A 8 9.66 0.48 7.85
C GLU A 8 8.35 1.28 7.86
N PRO A 9 7.26 0.76 7.28
CA PRO A 9 5.96 1.42 7.28
C PRO A 9 5.23 1.21 8.62
N GLY A 10 5.89 1.52 9.73
CA GLY A 10 5.40 1.34 11.10
C GLY A 10 3.97 1.89 11.31
N PRO A 11 3.69 3.15 10.95
CA PRO A 11 2.35 3.74 11.08
C PRO A 11 1.26 3.01 10.29
N LEU A 12 1.64 2.33 9.19
CA LEU A 12 0.73 1.58 8.35
C LEU A 12 0.64 0.10 8.73
N THR A 13 1.38 -0.36 9.75
CA THR A 13 1.28 -1.76 10.20
C THR A 13 -0.15 -2.05 10.64
N GLY A 14 -0.71 -3.14 10.14
CA GLY A 14 -2.09 -3.54 10.39
C GLY A 14 -2.80 -4.05 9.14
N ARG A 15 -4.12 -4.17 9.26
CA ARG A 15 -5.00 -4.64 8.21
C ARG A 15 -5.86 -3.49 7.70
N TRP A 16 -6.08 -3.47 6.39
CA TRP A 16 -6.67 -2.36 5.67
C TRP A 16 -7.62 -2.85 4.60
N ARG A 17 -8.69 -2.08 4.37
CA ARG A 17 -9.69 -2.32 3.34
C ARG A 17 -9.77 -1.14 2.40
N ARG A 18 -9.70 -1.40 1.08
CA ARG A 18 -9.87 -0.37 0.06
C ARG A 18 -11.31 0.14 0.10
N VAL A 19 -11.47 1.45 0.08
CA VAL A 19 -12.78 2.13 0.01
C VAL A 19 -12.95 2.98 -1.25
N SER A 20 -11.86 3.24 -1.97
CA SER A 20 -11.92 3.88 -3.30
C SER A 20 -12.38 2.88 -4.37
N ASP A 21 -13.39 3.27 -5.16
CA ASP A 21 -14.02 2.42 -6.19
C ASP A 21 -13.87 2.96 -7.63
N SER A 22 -12.96 3.91 -7.87
CA SER A 22 -12.66 4.38 -9.22
C SER A 22 -12.13 3.24 -10.10
N ASP A 23 -12.30 3.34 -11.43
CA ASP A 23 -11.87 2.29 -12.37
C ASP A 23 -10.40 1.90 -12.20
N CYS A 24 -9.52 2.89 -12.04
CA CYS A 24 -8.10 2.64 -11.77
C CYS A 24 -7.84 2.01 -10.39
N ALA A 25 -8.65 2.34 -9.37
CA ALA A 25 -8.51 1.76 -8.04
C ALA A 25 -8.89 0.28 -8.00
N ARG A 26 -9.77 -0.16 -8.89
CA ARG A 26 -10.21 -1.57 -9.01
C ARG A 26 -9.11 -2.52 -9.49
N ALA A 27 -7.99 -2.01 -9.98
CA ALA A 27 -6.78 -2.80 -10.27
C ALA A 27 -5.97 -3.16 -9.01
N TYR A 28 -6.29 -2.54 -7.86
CA TYR A 28 -5.61 -2.75 -6.58
C TYR A 28 -6.46 -3.66 -5.68
N PRO A 29 -5.83 -4.36 -4.71
CA PRO A 29 -6.54 -5.36 -3.92
C PRO A 29 -7.62 -4.73 -3.04
N ALA A 30 -8.68 -5.49 -2.77
CA ALA A 30 -9.76 -5.05 -1.88
C ALA A 30 -9.30 -4.89 -0.42
N GLY A 31 -8.23 -5.58 -0.02
CA GLY A 31 -7.64 -5.48 1.29
C GLY A 31 -6.13 -5.67 1.27
N LEU A 32 -5.47 -5.18 2.32
CA LEU A 32 -4.02 -5.14 2.45
C LEU A 32 -3.65 -5.40 3.91
N VAL A 33 -2.67 -6.28 4.14
CA VAL A 33 -2.03 -6.48 5.44
C VAL A 33 -0.59 -6.03 5.31
N ILE A 34 -0.19 -5.05 6.13
CA ILE A 34 1.19 -4.61 6.27
C ILE A 34 1.70 -5.12 7.62
N GLY A 35 2.72 -5.98 7.56
CA GLY A 35 3.32 -6.61 8.72
C GLY A 35 4.70 -6.04 9.07
N PRO A 36 5.28 -6.49 10.19
CA PRO A 36 6.64 -6.10 10.58
C PRO A 36 7.68 -6.52 9.54
N GLY A 37 8.82 -5.84 9.50
CA GLY A 37 9.93 -6.19 8.60
C GLY A 37 9.70 -5.79 7.15
N SER A 38 8.94 -4.71 6.92
CA SER A 38 8.64 -4.18 5.57
C SER A 38 7.95 -5.18 4.65
N ARG A 39 7.12 -6.10 5.16
CA ARG A 39 6.38 -7.08 4.35
C ARG A 39 4.92 -6.70 4.25
N TYR A 40 4.32 -6.94 3.09
CA TYR A 40 2.89 -6.79 2.91
C TYR A 40 2.29 -7.95 2.13
N ARG A 41 0.97 -8.11 2.25
CA ARG A 41 0.18 -9.05 1.46
C ARG A 41 -1.22 -8.49 1.17
N ALA A 42 -1.71 -8.70 -0.04
CA ALA A 42 -3.09 -8.48 -0.45
C ALA A 42 -4.04 -9.51 0.17
N VAL A 43 -5.21 -9.02 0.56
CA VAL A 43 -6.34 -9.81 1.05
C VAL A 43 -7.52 -9.53 0.14
N GLY A 44 -7.91 -10.53 -0.65
CA GLY A 44 -8.87 -10.35 -1.74
C GLY A 44 -8.19 -9.88 -3.04
N GLY A 45 -8.73 -10.32 -4.17
CA GLY A 45 -8.21 -9.94 -5.49
C GLY A 45 -8.57 -8.50 -5.86
N ALA A 46 -8.02 -8.04 -6.98
CA ALA A 46 -8.63 -6.93 -7.72
C ALA A 46 -10.01 -7.36 -8.22
N ASP A 47 -10.88 -6.38 -8.52
CA ASP A 47 -12.17 -6.69 -9.16
C ASP A 47 -11.98 -7.33 -10.54
N ARG A 48 -10.77 -7.17 -11.12
CA ARG A 48 -10.35 -7.78 -12.39
C ARG A 48 -8.89 -8.24 -12.33
N GLY A 49 -8.66 -9.52 -12.63
CA GLY A 49 -7.32 -10.06 -12.87
C GLY A 49 -6.43 -10.13 -11.63
N LEU A 50 -5.11 -10.20 -11.88
CA LEU A 50 -4.10 -10.15 -10.83
C LEU A 50 -4.03 -8.70 -10.31
N PRO A 51 -4.13 -8.47 -8.99
CA PRO A 51 -4.01 -7.12 -8.46
C PRO A 51 -2.60 -6.56 -8.69
N VAL A 52 -2.46 -5.23 -8.76
CA VAL A 52 -1.15 -4.56 -8.86
C VAL A 52 -0.28 -4.83 -7.64
N TRP A 53 -0.91 -5.01 -6.47
CA TRP A 53 -0.27 -5.41 -5.23
C TRP A 53 -0.77 -6.80 -4.83
N ASP A 54 0.15 -7.74 -4.60
CA ASP A 54 -0.16 -9.11 -4.17
C ASP A 54 0.63 -9.48 -2.91
N VAL A 55 1.94 -9.62 -2.99
CA VAL A 55 2.80 -9.93 -1.86
C VAL A 55 4.18 -9.36 -2.16
N GLY A 56 4.76 -8.69 -1.18
CA GLY A 56 6.06 -8.08 -1.42
C GLY A 56 6.54 -7.27 -0.25
N THR A 57 7.35 -6.28 -0.58
CA THR A 57 7.91 -5.36 0.40
C THR A 57 7.23 -4.00 0.32
N ALA A 58 7.04 -3.38 1.49
CA ALA A 58 6.53 -2.03 1.64
C ALA A 58 7.50 -1.26 2.51
N ARG A 59 7.91 -0.08 2.05
CA ARG A 59 8.83 0.81 2.76
C ARG A 59 8.27 2.21 2.81
N MET A 60 8.58 2.91 3.89
CA MET A 60 8.21 4.30 4.09
C MET A 60 9.51 5.08 4.35
N PRO A 61 10.23 5.51 3.29
CA PRO A 61 11.51 6.21 3.45
C PRO A 61 11.36 7.55 4.17
N ASP A 62 10.15 8.12 4.11
CA ASP A 62 9.72 9.34 4.78
C ASP A 62 8.20 9.24 5.04
N GLY A 63 7.64 10.13 5.86
CA GLY A 63 6.22 10.11 6.21
C GLY A 63 5.23 10.44 5.09
N THR A 64 5.70 10.69 3.87
CA THR A 64 4.89 11.12 2.71
C THR A 64 5.06 10.24 1.48
N THR A 65 5.86 9.18 1.58
CA THR A 65 6.14 8.27 0.47
C THR A 65 5.97 6.84 0.93
N LEU A 66 5.21 6.05 0.17
CA LEU A 66 5.12 4.60 0.33
C LEU A 66 5.75 3.96 -0.91
N THR A 67 6.80 3.16 -0.75
CA THR A 67 7.40 2.40 -1.84
C THR A 67 7.04 0.93 -1.69
N MET A 68 6.43 0.33 -2.72
CA MET A 68 6.02 -1.07 -2.69
C MET A 68 6.53 -1.82 -3.91
N SER A 69 6.96 -3.06 -3.70
CA SER A 69 7.10 -4.02 -4.80
C SER A 69 5.71 -4.39 -5.31
N THR A 70 5.48 -4.39 -6.60
CA THR A 70 4.22 -4.81 -7.23
C THR A 70 4.27 -6.29 -7.61
N SER A 71 3.15 -6.82 -8.11
CA SER A 71 3.04 -8.20 -8.62
C SER A 71 3.84 -8.46 -9.90
N SER A 72 4.43 -7.42 -10.48
CA SER A 72 5.38 -7.52 -11.60
C SER A 72 6.83 -7.34 -11.15
N ASP A 73 7.10 -7.45 -9.84
CA ASP A 73 8.42 -7.25 -9.21
C ASP A 73 9.00 -5.83 -9.38
N GLU A 74 8.20 -4.86 -9.84
CA GLU A 74 8.59 -3.46 -9.95
C GLU A 74 8.45 -2.77 -8.59
N LEU A 75 9.47 -1.99 -8.17
CA LEU A 75 9.40 -1.12 -7.02
C LEU A 75 8.81 0.24 -7.41
N VAL A 76 7.58 0.51 -6.98
CA VAL A 76 6.85 1.75 -7.29
C VAL A 76 6.75 2.62 -6.06
N SER A 77 6.97 3.93 -6.22
CA SER A 77 6.78 4.92 -5.16
C SER A 77 5.48 5.67 -5.34
N TYR A 78 4.69 5.69 -4.27
CA TYR A 78 3.39 6.32 -4.19
C TYR A 78 3.47 7.50 -3.22
N ARG A 79 2.83 8.62 -3.57
CA ARG A 79 2.65 9.71 -2.60
C ARG A 79 1.65 9.25 -1.55
N LEU A 80 2.00 9.37 -0.28
CA LEU A 80 1.22 8.93 0.86
C LEU A 80 0.66 10.13 1.63
N ASP A 81 -0.61 10.04 2.00
CA ASP A 81 -1.23 10.82 3.06
C ASP A 81 -1.86 9.83 4.05
N ALA A 82 -1.44 9.85 5.31
CA ALA A 82 -1.82 8.84 6.29
C ALA A 82 -2.24 9.43 7.64
N THR A 83 -3.27 8.82 8.21
CA THR A 83 -3.75 8.99 9.57
C THR A 83 -3.75 7.64 10.29
N ALA A 84 -4.20 7.61 11.55
CA ALA A 84 -4.28 6.35 12.30
C ALA A 84 -5.16 5.30 11.59
N ASP A 85 -6.32 5.71 11.08
CA ASP A 85 -7.38 4.79 10.61
C ASP A 85 -7.61 4.84 9.09
N ARG A 86 -6.87 5.70 8.37
CA ARG A 86 -7.01 5.85 6.93
C ARG A 86 -5.69 6.25 6.30
N PHE A 87 -5.38 5.65 5.16
CA PHE A 87 -4.34 6.17 4.29
C PHE A 87 -4.84 6.31 2.85
N THR A 88 -4.30 7.31 2.17
CA THR A 88 -4.51 7.57 0.77
C THR A 88 -3.17 7.52 0.06
N VAL A 89 -3.11 6.79 -1.04
CA VAL A 89 -1.95 6.82 -1.95
C VAL A 89 -2.34 7.43 -3.28
N THR A 90 -1.44 8.23 -3.85
CA THR A 90 -1.52 8.69 -5.24
C THR A 90 -0.45 7.97 -6.05
N THR A 91 -0.87 7.26 -7.10
CA THR A 91 0.02 6.55 -8.02
C THR A 91 0.77 7.52 -8.94
N PRO A 92 1.89 7.09 -9.57
CA PRO A 92 2.59 7.92 -10.56
C PRO A 92 1.69 8.45 -11.68
N ASP A 93 0.73 7.63 -12.13
CA ASP A 93 -0.26 8.00 -13.16
C ASP A 93 -1.42 8.87 -12.63
N GLY A 94 -1.38 9.26 -11.35
CA GLY A 94 -2.37 10.14 -10.73
C GLY A 94 -3.63 9.43 -10.22
N CYS A 95 -3.68 8.09 -10.21
CA CYS A 95 -4.79 7.36 -9.57
C CYS A 95 -4.73 7.54 -8.06
N THR A 96 -5.87 7.75 -7.41
CA THR A 96 -5.97 7.86 -5.96
C THR A 96 -6.63 6.61 -5.37
N LEU A 97 -5.93 5.96 -4.45
CA LEU A 97 -6.44 4.81 -3.71
C LEU A 97 -6.61 5.21 -2.25
N THR A 98 -7.74 4.84 -1.66
CA THR A 98 -7.99 5.06 -0.24
C THR A 98 -8.24 3.73 0.43
N TYR A 99 -7.58 3.53 1.57
CA TYR A 99 -7.78 2.40 2.45
C TYR A 99 -8.14 2.88 3.86
N GLU A 100 -9.03 2.15 4.51
CA GLU A 100 -9.41 2.33 5.92
C GLU A 100 -8.93 1.12 6.72
N ARG A 101 -8.55 1.36 7.98
CA ARG A 101 -8.09 0.31 8.88
C ARG A 101 -9.25 -0.64 9.19
N GLU A 102 -8.98 -1.94 9.14
CA GLU A 102 -9.90 -2.95 9.67
C GLU A 102 -9.59 -3.16 11.15
N GLU A 103 -10.63 -3.17 11.99
CA GLU A 103 -10.55 -3.42 13.45
C GLU A 103 -10.00 -4.82 13.79
#